data_AF-A0A848M4I3-F1
#
_entry.id   AF-A0A848M4I3-F1
#
_cell.length_a   1.000
_cell.length_b   1.000
_cell.length_c   1.000
_cell.angle_alpha   90.00
_cell.angle_beta   90.00
_cell.angle_gamma   90.00
#
_symmetry.space_group_name_H-M   'P 1'
#
loop_
_entity.id
_entity.type
_entity.pdbx_description
1 polymer ?
#
loop_
_entity_poly.entity_id
_entity_poly.type
_entity_poly.pdbx_seq_one_letter_code
_entity_poly.pdbx_strand_id
1 'polypeptide(L)'
;MDEAKAQAQAQAQAQAQAQAQAQAQAQAQAQAPAKQQAGDPRYYEMLEQLQAVDFVLVELNLYLNTHPGDLKSIEQYNKLAQERMMLAKSFEALYGPLTNFGHSFSRYPFEWPQSPWPWQV
;
A
#
# COMPACT_ATOMS: atom_id res chain seq x y z
N MET A 1 46.75 -10.86 -26.65
CA MET A 1 46.23 -11.29 -25.32
C MET A 1 45.67 -10.11 -24.51
N ASP A 2 45.62 -8.89 -25.07
CA ASP A 2 45.28 -7.67 -24.31
C ASP A 2 43.79 -7.29 -24.35
N GLU A 3 43.03 -7.79 -25.34
CA GLU A 3 41.62 -7.41 -25.53
C GLU A 3 40.68 -8.07 -24.52
N ALA A 4 40.96 -9.33 -24.14
CA ALA A 4 40.19 -10.05 -23.12
C ALA A 4 40.33 -9.44 -21.71
N LYS A 5 41.50 -8.87 -21.39
CA LYS A 5 41.72 -8.16 -20.12
C LYS A 5 41.00 -6.82 -20.09
N ALA A 6 41.01 -6.09 -21.21
CA ALA A 6 40.28 -4.82 -21.32
C ALA A 6 38.76 -5.01 -21.19
N GLN A 7 38.19 -6.07 -21.79
CA GLN A 7 36.77 -6.40 -21.64
C GLN A 7 36.41 -6.83 -20.23
N ALA A 8 37.25 -7.63 -19.57
CA ALA A 8 37.03 -8.04 -18.18
C ALA A 8 37.03 -6.83 -17.23
N GLN A 9 37.94 -5.87 -17.45
CA GLN A 9 38.02 -4.65 -16.65
C GLN A 9 36.81 -3.71 -16.89
N ALA A 10 36.36 -3.58 -18.14
CA ALA A 10 35.16 -2.80 -18.47
C ALA A 10 33.89 -3.41 -17.85
N GLN A 11 33.76 -4.74 -17.87
CA GLN A 11 32.65 -5.43 -17.21
C GLN A 11 32.70 -5.28 -15.69
N ALA A 12 33.88 -5.41 -15.07
CA ALA A 12 34.03 -5.20 -13.64
C ALA A 12 33.67 -3.77 -13.21
N GLN A 13 34.04 -2.77 -14.00
CA GLN A 13 33.67 -1.37 -13.74
C GLN A 13 32.18 -1.13 -13.93
N ALA A 14 31.56 -1.69 -14.97
CA ALA A 14 30.12 -1.57 -15.19
C ALA A 14 29.32 -2.24 -14.05
N GLN A 15 29.77 -3.40 -13.57
CA GLN A 15 29.15 -4.08 -12.43
C GLN A 15 29.33 -3.30 -11.13
N ALA A 16 30.52 -2.74 -10.87
CA ALA A 16 30.76 -1.92 -9.70
C ALA A 16 29.90 -0.63 -9.71
N GLN A 17 29.73 0.00 -10.88
CA GLN A 17 28.86 1.17 -11.04
C GLN A 17 27.38 0.80 -10.88
N ALA A 18 26.93 -0.32 -11.44
CA ALA A 18 25.56 -0.81 -11.25
C ALA A 18 25.27 -1.15 -9.80
N GLN A 19 26.21 -1.77 -9.09
CA GLN A 19 26.11 -2.06 -7.65
C GLN A 19 26.13 -0.79 -6.81
N ALA A 20 26.98 0.19 -7.12
CA ALA A 20 27.02 1.48 -6.44
C ALA A 20 25.72 2.28 -6.66
N GLN A 21 25.15 2.24 -7.86
CA GLN A 21 23.85 2.86 -8.17
C GLN A 21 22.70 2.15 -7.46
N ALA A 22 22.70 0.81 -7.43
CA ALA A 22 21.71 0.03 -6.69
C ALA A 22 21.79 0.27 -5.17
N GLN A 23 23.01 0.38 -4.62
CA GLN A 23 23.23 0.71 -3.21
C GLN A 23 22.84 2.15 -2.90
N ALA A 24 23.14 3.12 -3.78
CA ALA A 24 22.70 4.50 -3.61
C ALA A 24 21.17 4.63 -3.70
N GLN A 25 20.51 3.86 -4.57
CA GLN A 25 19.05 3.78 -4.64
C GLN A 25 18.45 3.14 -3.38
N ALA A 26 19.05 2.07 -2.86
CA ALA A 26 18.63 1.43 -1.60
C ALA A 26 18.84 2.36 -0.39
N GLN A 27 19.93 3.12 -0.37
CA GLN A 27 20.22 4.11 0.69
C GLN A 27 19.32 5.35 0.59
N ALA A 28 18.95 5.79 -0.61
CA ALA A 28 17.96 6.85 -0.81
C ALA A 28 16.54 6.41 -0.40
N GLN A 29 16.20 5.13 -0.61
CA GLN A 29 14.95 4.54 -0.12
C GLN A 29 14.90 4.42 1.41
N ALA A 30 16.05 4.33 2.09
CA ALA A 30 16.12 4.34 3.56
C ALA A 30 15.90 5.75 4.18
N GLN A 31 15.81 6.80 3.36
CA GLN A 31 15.62 8.19 3.80
C GLN A 31 14.33 8.83 3.22
N ALA A 32 13.31 8.03 2.91
CA ALA A 32 11.99 8.58 2.60
C ALA A 32 11.22 8.91 3.91
N PRO A 33 10.39 9.97 3.94
CA PRO A 33 9.71 10.42 5.15
C PRO A 33 8.49 9.54 5.49
N ALA A 34 8.67 8.23 5.69
CA ALA A 34 7.62 7.32 6.18
C ALA A 34 7.16 7.64 7.63
N LYS A 35 7.97 8.39 8.39
CA LYS A 35 7.80 8.56 9.84
C LYS A 35 6.62 9.44 10.29
N GLN A 36 5.95 10.16 9.40
CA GLN A 36 4.90 11.11 9.81
C GLN A 36 3.50 10.47 9.92
N GLN A 37 3.18 9.42 9.17
CA GLN A 37 1.82 8.84 9.13
C GLN A 37 1.47 8.09 10.41
N ALA A 38 2.36 7.20 10.88
CA ALA A 38 2.20 6.46 12.14
C ALA A 38 2.28 7.34 13.41
N GLY A 39 2.57 8.65 13.27
CA GLY A 39 2.60 9.59 14.38
C GLY A 39 1.31 10.39 14.59
N ASP A 40 0.36 10.34 13.64
CA ASP A 40 -0.94 11.03 13.74
C ASP A 40 -1.97 10.09 14.38
N PRO A 41 -2.55 10.39 15.55
CA PRO A 41 -3.58 9.55 16.17
C PRO A 41 -4.78 9.27 15.24
N ARG A 42 -5.11 10.23 14.36
CA ARG A 42 -6.21 10.08 13.38
C ARG A 42 -5.93 8.99 12.35
N TYR A 43 -4.66 8.66 12.10
CA TYR A 43 -4.28 7.55 11.23
C TYR A 43 -4.90 6.25 11.74
N TYR A 44 -4.70 5.96 13.03
CA TYR A 44 -5.20 4.75 13.66
C TYR A 44 -6.72 4.75 13.76
N GLU A 45 -7.34 5.88 14.12
CA GLU A 45 -8.80 6.01 14.20
C GLU A 45 -9.48 5.77 12.84
N MET A 46 -8.94 6.35 11.76
CA MET A 46 -9.50 6.16 10.43
C MET A 46 -9.25 4.74 9.89
N LEU A 47 -8.10 4.16 10.22
CA LEU A 47 -7.80 2.77 9.86
C LEU A 47 -8.71 1.78 10.59
N GLU A 48 -8.94 1.99 11.89
CA GLU A 48 -9.86 1.18 12.70
C GLU A 48 -11.28 1.25 12.16
N GLN A 49 -11.77 2.45 11.81
CA GLN A 49 -13.08 2.63 11.18
C GLN A 49 -13.19 1.85 9.86
N LEU A 50 -12.15 1.94 9.01
CA LEU A 50 -12.12 1.20 7.75
C LEU A 50 -12.18 -0.32 7.99
N GLN A 51 -11.37 -0.81 8.93
CA GLN A 51 -11.31 -2.24 9.30
C GLN A 51 -12.64 -2.74 9.88
N ALA A 52 -13.31 -1.94 10.71
CA ALA A 52 -14.61 -2.28 11.26
C ALA A 52 -15.67 -2.44 10.16
N VAL A 53 -15.71 -1.51 9.19
CA VAL A 53 -16.63 -1.59 8.05
C VAL A 53 -16.27 -2.78 7.14
N ASP A 54 -14.99 -2.99 6.84
CA ASP A 54 -14.52 -4.12 6.04
C ASP A 54 -14.90 -5.47 6.70
N PHE A 55 -14.79 -5.59 8.03
CA PHE A 55 -15.25 -6.76 8.77
C PHE A 55 -16.76 -7.02 8.57
N VAL A 56 -17.60 -6.01 8.79
CA VAL A 56 -19.05 -6.17 8.64
C VAL A 56 -19.44 -6.52 7.20
N LEU A 57 -18.75 -5.96 6.20
CA LEU A 57 -18.98 -6.31 4.79
C LEU A 57 -18.68 -7.78 4.51
N VAL A 58 -17.60 -8.33 5.07
CA VAL A 58 -17.27 -9.76 4.95
C VAL A 58 -18.35 -10.62 5.62
N GLU A 59 -18.76 -10.27 6.85
CA GLU A 59 -19.79 -11.02 7.58
C GLU A 59 -21.14 -11.00 6.85
N LEU A 60 -21.56 -9.84 6.34
CA LEU A 60 -22.79 -9.71 5.55
C LEU A 60 -22.72 -10.51 4.25
N ASN A 61 -21.57 -10.52 3.58
CA ASN A 61 -21.39 -11.33 2.37
C ASN A 61 -21.54 -12.82 2.69
N LEU A 62 -20.93 -13.30 3.78
CA LEU A 62 -21.03 -14.67 4.22
C LEU A 62 -22.49 -15.04 4.59
N TYR A 63 -23.19 -14.16 5.30
CA TYR A 63 -24.60 -14.36 5.62
C TYR A 63 -25.49 -14.42 4.36
N LEU A 64 -25.32 -13.46 3.44
CA LEU A 64 -26.12 -13.37 2.21
C LEU A 64 -25.92 -14.57 1.26
N ASN A 65 -24.78 -15.25 1.31
CA ASN A 65 -24.59 -16.51 0.57
C ASN A 65 -25.62 -17.59 0.96
N THR A 66 -26.14 -17.52 2.19
CA THR A 66 -27.17 -18.44 2.69
C THR A 66 -28.58 -17.84 2.68
N HIS A 67 -28.69 -16.50 2.65
CA HIS A 67 -29.95 -15.75 2.68
C HIS A 67 -30.05 -14.70 1.54
N PRO A 68 -30.02 -15.11 0.26
CA PRO A 68 -29.92 -14.16 -0.87
C PRO A 68 -31.16 -13.30 -1.09
N GLY A 69 -32.30 -13.62 -0.46
CA GLY A 69 -33.55 -12.86 -0.56
C GLY A 69 -33.78 -11.86 0.57
N ASP A 70 -32.86 -11.75 1.54
CA ASP A 70 -32.99 -10.84 2.66
C ASP A 70 -32.67 -9.39 2.23
N LEU A 71 -33.70 -8.67 1.80
CA LEU A 71 -33.60 -7.29 1.33
C LEU A 71 -32.93 -6.36 2.34
N LYS A 72 -33.19 -6.54 3.64
CA LYS A 72 -32.63 -5.66 4.67
C LYS A 72 -31.11 -5.81 4.75
N SER A 73 -30.63 -7.05 4.70
CA SER A 73 -29.20 -7.36 4.71
C SER A 73 -28.50 -6.86 3.43
N ILE A 74 -29.18 -6.93 2.27
CA ILE A 74 -28.68 -6.35 1.01
C ILE A 74 -28.58 -4.83 1.10
N GLU A 75 -29.60 -4.15 1.62
CA GLU A 75 -29.59 -2.69 1.82
C GLU A 75 -28.47 -2.27 2.77
N GLN A 76 -28.28 -3.00 3.87
CA GLN A 76 -27.20 -2.76 4.83
C GLN A 76 -25.82 -2.94 4.18
N TYR A 77 -25.63 -4.01 3.42
CA TYR A 77 -24.39 -4.26 2.67
C TYR A 77 -24.08 -3.11 1.72
N ASN A 78 -25.06 -2.69 0.91
CA ASN A 78 -24.88 -1.60 -0.06
C ASN A 78 -24.55 -0.26 0.62
N LYS A 79 -25.21 0.03 1.75
CA LYS A 79 -24.93 1.24 2.54
C LYS A 79 -23.50 1.23 3.06
N LEU A 80 -23.07 0.12 3.67
CA LEU A 80 -21.72 -0.02 4.21
C LEU A 80 -20.66 -0.01 3.11
N ALA A 81 -20.94 -0.57 1.93
CA ALA A 81 -20.02 -0.55 0.80
C ALA A 81 -19.78 0.89 0.30
N GLN A 82 -20.82 1.73 0.29
CA GLN A 82 -20.69 3.15 -0.02
C GLN A 82 -19.91 3.90 1.07
N GLU A 83 -20.17 3.62 2.34
CA GLU A 83 -19.44 4.19 3.47
C GLU A 83 -17.95 3.85 3.41
N ARG A 84 -17.63 2.58 3.18
CA ARG A 84 -16.27 2.08 2.98
C ARG A 84 -15.55 2.82 1.86
N MET A 85 -16.22 3.07 0.74
CA MET A 85 -15.64 3.81 -0.39
C MET A 85 -15.29 5.25 0.02
N MET A 86 -16.13 5.92 0.80
CA MET A 86 -15.87 7.28 1.29
C MET A 86 -14.73 7.32 2.32
N LEU A 87 -14.70 6.38 3.26
CA LEU A 87 -13.64 6.25 4.26
C LEU A 87 -12.29 5.99 3.58
N ALA A 88 -12.24 5.02 2.67
CA ALA A 88 -11.02 4.69 1.93
C ALA A 88 -10.49 5.89 1.14
N LYS A 89 -11.35 6.59 0.41
CA LYS A 89 -10.96 7.79 -0.34
C LYS A 89 -10.39 8.89 0.58
N SER A 90 -11.00 9.08 1.74
CA SER A 90 -10.58 10.09 2.71
C SER A 90 -9.23 9.72 3.34
N PHE A 91 -9.05 8.44 3.68
CA PHE A 91 -7.80 7.91 4.19
C PHE A 91 -6.68 8.07 3.15
N GLU A 92 -6.92 7.65 1.91
CA GLU A 92 -5.92 7.70 0.84
C GLU A 92 -5.48 9.12 0.49
N ALA A 93 -6.39 10.08 0.58
CA ALA A 93 -6.08 11.49 0.37
C ALA A 93 -5.09 12.05 1.42
N LEU A 94 -5.11 11.52 2.64
CA LEU A 94 -4.30 11.98 3.77
C LEU A 94 -3.00 11.17 3.94
N TYR A 95 -3.10 9.85 3.81
CA TYR A 95 -2.06 8.90 4.22
C TYR A 95 -1.53 8.03 3.07
N GLY A 96 -2.05 8.18 1.85
CA GLY A 96 -1.56 7.44 0.68
C GLY A 96 -2.29 6.12 0.44
N PRO A 97 -1.85 5.34 -0.56
CA PRO A 97 -2.63 4.25 -1.14
C PRO A 97 -2.89 3.09 -0.16
N LEU A 98 -4.13 2.59 -0.11
CA LEU A 98 -4.53 1.43 0.70
C LEU A 98 -4.38 0.09 -0.03
N THR A 99 -4.45 0.07 -1.36
CA THR A 99 -4.32 -1.17 -2.15
C THR A 99 -3.32 -1.04 -3.30
N ASN A 100 -2.76 -2.18 -3.70
CA ASN A 100 -1.57 -2.22 -4.54
C ASN A 100 -1.78 -2.73 -5.97
N PHE A 101 -3.03 -2.84 -6.39
CA PHE A 101 -3.41 -3.48 -7.65
C PHE A 101 -4.18 -2.52 -8.57
N GLY A 102 -3.83 -1.23 -8.52
CA GLY A 102 -4.39 -0.20 -9.39
C GLY A 102 -5.75 0.35 -8.96
N HIS A 103 -6.24 0.01 -7.77
CA HIS A 103 -7.46 0.64 -7.23
C HIS A 103 -7.16 1.96 -6.49
N SER A 104 -5.88 2.20 -6.14
CA SER A 104 -5.41 3.40 -5.46
C SER A 104 -4.35 4.08 -6.32
N PHE A 105 -4.36 5.42 -6.37
CA PHE A 105 -3.31 6.20 -7.04
C PHE A 105 -2.15 6.45 -6.08
N SER A 106 -0.92 6.20 -6.53
CA SER A 106 0.29 6.60 -5.81
C SER A 106 0.72 8.00 -6.25
N ARG A 107 1.20 8.81 -5.31
CA ARG A 107 1.91 10.05 -5.64
C ARG A 107 3.37 9.74 -5.97
N TYR A 108 4.14 10.79 -6.28
CA TYR A 108 5.58 10.74 -6.48
C TYR A 108 6.31 11.26 -5.22
N PRO A 109 7.33 10.57 -4.71
CA PRO A 109 7.82 9.24 -5.14
C PRO A 109 6.82 8.11 -4.81
N PHE A 110 6.98 6.92 -5.43
CA PHE A 110 6.07 5.79 -5.24
C PHE A 110 5.85 5.48 -3.75
N GLU A 111 4.61 5.60 -3.27
CA GLU A 111 4.28 5.68 -1.84
C GLU A 111 3.94 4.33 -1.23
N TRP A 112 3.61 3.30 -2.02
CA TRP A 112 3.23 1.99 -1.46
C TRP A 112 4.23 1.41 -0.45
N PRO A 113 5.56 1.47 -0.68
CA PRO A 113 6.52 0.92 0.27
C PRO A 113 6.61 1.72 1.59
N GLN A 114 5.96 2.89 1.67
CA GLN A 114 6.00 3.80 2.81
C GLN A 114 4.89 3.55 3.83
N SER A 115 3.82 2.84 3.45
CA SER A 115 2.74 2.50 4.36
C SER A 115 3.24 1.56 5.46
N PRO A 116 2.82 1.76 6.74
CA PRO A 116 3.20 0.85 7.80
C PRO A 116 2.63 -0.55 7.51
N TRP A 117 3.43 -1.56 7.77
CA TRP A 117 3.01 -2.94 7.61
C TRP A 117 1.89 -3.27 8.61
N PRO A 118 0.99 -4.21 8.30
CA PRO A 118 -0.13 -4.55 9.17
C PRO A 118 0.22 -4.99 10.60
N TRP A 119 1.48 -5.34 10.89
CA TRP A 119 1.98 -5.66 12.23
C TRP A 119 2.66 -4.48 12.94
N GLN A 120 2.85 -3.35 12.26
CA GLN A 120 3.37 -2.11 12.83
C GLN A 120 2.27 -1.21 13.37
N VAL A 121 1.02 -1.55 13.07
CA VAL A 121 -0.20 -0.97 13.63
C VAL A 121 -0.74 -1.86 14.74
#